data_AF-A0A968D9Q1-F1
#
_entry.id   AF-A0A968D9Q1-F1
#
_cell.length_a   1.000
_cell.length_b   1.000
_cell.length_c   1.000
_cell.angle_alpha   90.00
_cell.angle_beta   90.00
_cell.angle_gamma   90.00
#
_symmetry.space_group_name_H-M   'P 1'
#
loop_
_entity.id
_entity.type
_entity.pdbx_description
1 polymer ?
#
loop_
_entity_poly.entity_id
_entity_poly.type
_entity_poly.pdbx_seq_one_letter_code
_entity_poly.pdbx_strand_id
1 'polypeptide(L)'
;EMVLAKADLGIAKIYSELAGDMHTEFFPLIEKEFALTRDLILEHTQREALLSGDSTLQRAIMLRNPYVDPMSLMQVDLLARWRAADRDDEALFEALLASVNGIAQGLQNTG
;
A
#
# COMPACT_ATOMS: atom_id res chain seq x y z
N GLU A 1 14.56 -6.47 1.25
CA GLU A 1 14.51 -5.29 0.37
C GLU A 1 13.26 -5.24 -0.52
N MET A 2 12.99 -6.25 -1.36
CA MET A 2 11.88 -6.24 -2.33
C MET A 2 10.52 -5.83 -1.75
N VAL A 3 10.10 -6.43 -0.63
CA VAL A 3 8.78 -6.14 -0.02
C VAL A 3 8.70 -4.69 0.46
N LEU A 4 9.74 -4.19 1.14
CA LEU A 4 9.82 -2.79 1.56
C LEU A 4 9.82 -1.82 0.38
N ALA A 5 10.47 -2.18 -0.72
CA ALA A 5 10.48 -1.35 -1.92
C ALA A 5 9.14 -1.35 -2.69
N LYS A 6 8.34 -2.41 -2.54
CA LYS A 6 6.99 -2.50 -3.13
C LYS A 6 5.92 -1.80 -2.29
N ALA A 7 6.15 -1.68 -0.98
CA ALA A 7 5.23 -1.06 -0.04
C ALA A 7 5.13 0.44 -0.25
N ASP A 8 3.92 0.97 -0.12
CA ASP A 8 3.63 2.40 -0.20
C ASP A 8 2.97 2.86 1.10
N LEU A 9 3.74 3.59 1.93
CA LEU A 9 3.23 4.13 3.19
C LEU A 9 2.22 5.25 2.99
N GLY A 10 2.25 5.96 1.86
CA GLY A 10 1.28 7.00 1.53
C GLY A 10 -0.10 6.38 1.31
N ILE A 11 -0.17 5.32 0.50
CA ILE A 11 -1.41 4.56 0.32
C ILE A 11 -1.83 3.91 1.65
N ALA A 12 -0.91 3.27 2.38
CA ALA A 12 -1.23 2.65 3.66
C ALA A 12 -1.82 3.66 4.67
N LYS A 13 -1.31 4.90 4.69
CA LYS A 13 -1.85 5.99 5.50
C LYS A 13 -3.32 6.24 5.20
N ILE A 14 -3.65 6.43 3.92
CA ILE A 14 -5.00 6.76 3.48
C ILE A 14 -6.00 5.63 3.85
N TYR A 15 -5.60 4.36 3.72
CA TYR A 15 -6.42 3.26 4.22
C TYR A 15 -6.58 3.29 5.74
N SER A 16 -5.50 3.56 6.46
CA SER A 16 -5.52 3.56 7.92
C SER A 16 -6.41 4.66 8.49
N GLU A 17 -6.55 5.80 7.81
CA GLU A 17 -7.47 6.88 8.19
C GLU A 17 -8.93 6.42 8.26
N LEU A 18 -9.33 5.38 7.52
CA LEU A 18 -10.65 4.76 7.64
C LEU A 18 -10.90 4.05 8.98
N ALA A 19 -9.88 3.89 9.82
CA ALA A 19 -9.98 3.29 11.14
C ALA A 19 -10.32 4.31 12.25
N GLY A 20 -10.48 5.60 11.91
CA GLY A 20 -10.80 6.64 12.89
C GLY A 20 -9.69 6.78 13.94
N ASP A 21 -10.05 6.81 15.23
CA ASP A 21 -9.09 7.02 16.33
C ASP A 21 -7.95 6.00 16.37
N MET A 22 -8.18 4.77 15.88
CA MET A 22 -7.14 3.74 15.77
C MET A 22 -6.02 4.12 14.79
N HIS A 23 -6.29 4.98 13.80
CA HIS A 23 -5.25 5.53 12.92
C HIS A 23 -4.16 6.22 13.74
N THR A 24 -4.58 7.15 14.61
CA THR A 24 -3.67 7.98 15.40
C THR A 24 -2.87 7.15 16.40
N GLU A 25 -3.44 6.06 16.90
CA GLU A 25 -2.75 5.14 17.81
C GLU A 25 -1.72 4.27 17.09
N PHE A 26 -2.09 3.64 15.96
CA PHE A 26 -1.28 2.56 15.38
C PHE A 26 -0.47 2.95 14.16
N PHE A 27 -0.96 3.85 13.30
CA PHE A 27 -0.26 4.18 12.06
C PHE A 27 1.13 4.79 12.29
N PRO A 28 1.33 5.74 13.25
CA PRO A 28 2.66 6.27 13.53
C PRO A 28 3.66 5.22 13.99
N LEU A 29 3.20 4.17 14.69
CA LEU A 29 4.05 3.05 15.11
C LEU A 29 4.52 2.25 13.89
N ILE A 30 3.60 1.93 12.98
CA ILE A 30 3.91 1.20 11.73
C ILE A 30 4.88 2.02 10.86
N GLU A 31 4.62 3.31 10.69
CA GLU A 31 5.49 4.21 9.92
C GLU A 31 6.91 4.27 10.50
N LYS A 32 7.02 4.37 11.83
CA LYS A 32 8.30 4.37 12.53
C LYS A 32 9.07 3.06 12.34
N GLU A 33 8.42 1.92 12.53
CA GLU A 33 9.06 0.61 12.38
C GLU A 33 9.47 0.34 10.92
N PHE A 34 8.66 0.80 9.95
CA PHE A 34 9.02 0.75 8.54
C PHE A 34 10.29 1.57 8.25
N ALA A 35 10.34 2.81 8.73
CA ALA A 35 11.50 3.69 8.55
C ALA A 35 12.76 3.10 9.21
N LEU A 36 12.64 2.63 10.45
CA LEU A 36 13.73 1.96 11.17
C LEU A 36 14.28 0.76 10.38
N THR A 37 13.38 -0.10 9.89
CA THR A 37 13.76 -1.29 9.13
C THR A 37 14.46 -0.93 7.81
N ARG A 38 13.94 0.07 7.09
CA ARG A 38 14.57 0.60 5.87
C ARG A 38 15.98 1.10 6.17
N ASP A 39 16.14 1.93 7.20
CA ASP A 39 17.41 2.59 7.51
C ASP A 39 18.48 1.58 7.93
N LEU A 40 18.12 0.59 8.76
CA LEU A 40 19.01 -0.51 9.13
C LEU A 40 19.48 -1.32 7.92
N ILE A 41 18.59 -1.60 6.96
CA ILE A 41 18.97 -2.30 5.72
C ILE A 41 19.94 -1.47 4.90
N LEU A 42 19.68 -0.18 4.73
CA LEU A 42 20.54 0.73 3.96
C LEU A 42 21.92 0.86 4.61
N GLU A 43 21.97 0.98 5.94
CA GLU A 43 23.21 1.00 6.71
C GLU A 43 24.00 -0.30 6.54
N HIS A 44 23.38 -1.46 6.76
CA HIS A 44 24.07 -2.75 6.65
C HIS A 44 24.53 -3.07 5.23
N THR A 45 23.79 -2.62 4.22
CA THR A 45 24.13 -2.87 2.81
C THR A 45 25.05 -1.79 2.22
N GLN A 46 25.30 -0.71 2.95
CA GLN A 46 26.07 0.46 2.49
C GLN A 46 25.51 1.04 1.18
N ARG A 47 24.17 1.15 1.10
CA ARG A 47 23.43 1.63 -0.07
C ARG A 47 22.62 2.87 0.28
N GLU A 48 22.47 3.77 -0.68
CA GLU A 48 21.66 4.99 -0.51
C GLU A 48 20.16 4.75 -0.78
N ALA A 49 19.81 3.67 -1.48
CA ALA A 49 18.44 3.33 -1.82
C ALA A 49 18.22 1.82 -1.83
N LEU A 50 16.99 1.41 -1.48
CA LEU A 50 16.55 0.02 -1.60
C LEU A 50 16.63 -0.43 -3.06
N LEU A 51 16.98 -1.69 -3.30
CA LEU A 51 17.09 -2.27 -4.64
C LEU A 51 18.12 -1.59 -5.55
N SER A 52 19.14 -0.90 -5.00
CA SER A 52 20.20 -0.32 -5.84
C SER A 52 20.98 -1.37 -6.65
N GLY A 53 20.93 -2.64 -6.24
CA GLY A 53 21.47 -3.78 -7.00
C GLY A 53 20.53 -4.39 -8.06
N ASP A 54 19.29 -3.89 -8.18
CA ASP A 54 18.27 -4.42 -9.11
C ASP A 54 17.45 -3.28 -9.74
N SER A 55 18.07 -2.57 -10.69
CA SER A 55 17.44 -1.47 -11.43
C SER A 55 16.22 -1.91 -12.25
N THR A 56 16.18 -3.17 -12.66
CA THR A 56 15.06 -3.74 -13.42
C THR A 56 13.81 -3.80 -12.55
N LEU A 57 13.95 -4.35 -11.33
CA LEU A 57 12.86 -4.41 -10.37
C LEU A 57 12.42 -3.01 -9.91
N GLN A 58 13.37 -2.10 -9.66
CA GLN A 58 13.04 -0.71 -9.32
C GLN A 58 12.18 -0.06 -10.41
N ARG A 59 12.59 -0.19 -11.68
CA ARG A 59 11.82 0.35 -12.82
C ARG A 59 10.47 -0.33 -12.97
N ALA A 60 10.37 -1.63 -12.75
CA ALA A 60 9.10 -2.36 -12.79
C ALA A 60 8.12 -1.83 -11.74
N ILE A 61 8.58 -1.59 -10.52
CA ILE A 61 7.77 -0.98 -9.45
C ILE A 61 7.30 0.43 -9.85
N MET A 62 8.22 1.28 -10.34
CA MET A 62 7.89 2.64 -10.76
C MET A 62 6.87 2.70 -11.90
N LEU A 63 6.95 1.78 -12.88
CA LEU A 63 6.00 1.72 -14.00
C LEU A 63 4.63 1.20 -13.58
N ARG A 64 4.56 0.39 -12.52
CA ARG A 64 3.32 -0.16 -11.98
C ARG A 64 2.54 0.87 -11.15
N ASN A 65 3.20 1.64 -10.30
CA ASN A 65 2.54 2.53 -9.32
C ASN A 65 1.47 3.46 -9.93
N PRO A 66 1.68 4.12 -11.10
CA PRO A 66 0.65 4.94 -11.73
C PRO A 66 -0.68 4.24 -12.05
N TYR A 67 -0.70 2.90 -12.10
CA TYR A 67 -1.92 2.11 -12.31
C TYR A 67 -2.52 1.61 -11.00
N VAL A 68 -1.67 1.23 -10.03
CA VAL A 68 -2.14 0.67 -8.75
C VAL A 68 -2.65 1.77 -7.82
N ASP A 69 -1.97 2.91 -7.76
CA ASP A 69 -2.30 3.98 -6.81
C ASP A 69 -3.74 4.52 -7.03
N PRO A 70 -4.19 4.81 -8.27
CA PRO A 70 -5.57 5.23 -8.49
C PRO A 70 -6.61 4.15 -8.11
N MET A 71 -6.30 2.87 -8.34
CA MET A 71 -7.19 1.77 -7.94
C MET A 71 -7.28 1.66 -6.41
N SER A 72 -6.16 1.84 -5.71
CA SER A 72 -6.12 1.90 -4.24
C SER A 72 -6.93 3.07 -3.69
N LEU A 73 -6.80 4.27 -4.26
CA LEU A 73 -7.59 5.43 -3.85
C LEU A 73 -9.09 5.22 -4.11
N MET A 74 -9.45 4.65 -5.25
CA MET A 74 -10.85 4.28 -5.55
C MET A 74 -11.37 3.22 -4.56
N GLN A 75 -10.56 2.22 -4.23
CA GLN A 75 -10.92 1.19 -3.26
C GLN A 75 -11.21 1.79 -1.88
N VAL A 76 -10.43 2.78 -1.42
CA VAL A 76 -10.66 3.49 -0.14
C VAL A 76 -12.04 4.16 -0.15
N ASP A 77 -12.37 4.90 -1.21
CA ASP A 77 -13.68 5.56 -1.35
C ASP A 77 -14.84 4.55 -1.40
N LEU A 78 -14.70 3.47 -2.18
CA LEU A 78 -15.69 2.39 -2.23
C LEU A 78 -15.90 1.75 -0.86
N LEU A 79 -14.82 1.45 -0.14
CA LEU A 79 -14.88 0.85 1.19
C LEU A 79 -15.57 1.78 2.20
N ALA A 80 -15.28 3.08 2.14
CA ALA A 80 -15.93 4.08 2.98
C ALA A 80 -17.45 4.14 2.73
N ARG A 81 -17.85 4.20 1.45
CA ARG A 81 -19.27 4.23 1.05
C ARG A 81 -20.00 2.95 1.43
N TRP A 82 -19.39 1.79 1.20
CA TRP A 82 -19.98 0.50 1.54
C TRP A 82 -20.19 0.35 3.05
N ARG A 83 -19.23 0.78 3.87
CA ARG A 83 -19.40 0.84 5.34
C ARG A 83 -20.49 1.81 5.78
N ALA A 84 -20.63 2.95 5.11
CA ALA A 84 -21.67 3.95 5.41
C ALA A 84 -23.08 3.45 5.03
N ALA A 85 -23.18 2.56 4.04
CA ALA A 85 -24.42 1.88 3.65
C ALA A 85 -24.70 0.60 4.47
N ASP A 86 -24.15 0.53 5.70
CA ASP A 86 -24.22 -0.64 6.60
C ASP A 86 -23.82 -1.99 5.97
N ARG A 87 -23.00 -1.94 4.91
CA ARG A 87 -22.50 -3.10 4.16
C ARG A 87 -23.56 -3.84 3.34
N ASP A 88 -24.70 -3.23 3.05
CA ASP A 88 -25.83 -3.88 2.36
C ASP A 88 -25.89 -3.59 0.85
N ASP A 89 -25.04 -2.69 0.33
CA ASP A 89 -25.01 -2.36 -1.10
C ASP A 89 -24.13 -3.36 -1.88
N GLU A 90 -24.79 -4.29 -2.58
CA GLU A 90 -24.15 -5.32 -3.41
C GLU A 90 -23.32 -4.71 -4.55
N ALA A 91 -23.76 -3.62 -5.17
CA ALA A 91 -23.04 -3.01 -6.29
C ALA A 91 -21.72 -2.38 -5.81
N LEU A 92 -21.72 -1.76 -4.63
CA LEU A 92 -20.49 -1.28 -3.99
C LEU A 92 -19.57 -2.43 -3.60
N PHE A 93 -20.11 -3.53 -3.10
CA PHE A 93 -19.34 -4.71 -2.74
C PHE A 93 -18.64 -5.35 -3.96
N GLU A 94 -19.36 -5.51 -5.07
CA GLU A 94 -18.80 -6.03 -6.33
C GLU A 94 -17.70 -5.11 -6.89
N ALA A 95 -17.89 -3.78 -6.85
CA ALA A 95 -16.86 -2.83 -7.24
C ALA A 95 -15.62 -2.92 -6.33
N LEU A 96 -15.83 -3.11 -5.01
CA LEU A 96 -14.76 -3.32 -4.04
C LEU A 96 -13.98 -4.60 -4.36
N LEU A 97 -14.65 -5.72 -4.61
CA LEU A 97 -14.01 -6.98 -5.02
C LEU A 97 -13.20 -6.84 -6.32
N ALA A 98 -13.76 -6.14 -7.31
CA ALA A 98 -13.04 -5.86 -8.56
C ALA A 98 -11.74 -5.07 -8.31
N SER A 99 -11.77 -4.07 -7.42
CA SER A 99 -10.58 -3.31 -7.05
C SER A 99 -9.53 -4.15 -6.33
N VAL A 100 -9.94 -5.09 -5.46
CA VAL A 100 -9.02 -6.03 -4.78
C VAL A 100 -8.26 -6.85 -5.81
N ASN A 101 -8.97 -7.41 -6.79
CA ASN A 101 -8.37 -8.20 -7.86
C ASN A 101 -7.39 -7.35 -8.71
N GLY A 102 -7.77 -6.13 -9.06
CA GLY A 102 -6.92 -5.22 -9.83
C GLY A 102 -5.61 -4.88 -9.11
N ILE A 103 -5.69 -4.55 -7.82
CA ILE A 103 -4.50 -4.24 -7.00
C ILE A 103 -3.62 -5.49 -6.84
N ALA A 104 -4.21 -6.66 -6.58
CA ALA A 104 -3.47 -7.91 -6.44
C ALA A 104 -2.67 -8.26 -7.71
N GLN A 105 -3.29 -8.11 -8.89
CA GLN A 105 -2.61 -8.33 -10.17
C GLN A 105 -1.49 -7.30 -10.42
N GLY A 106 -1.69 -6.05 -9.99
CA GLY A 106 -0.67 -5.01 -10.07
C GLY A 106 0.53 -5.30 -9.17
N LEU A 107 0.30 -5.62 -7.89
CA LEU A 107 1.38 -5.82 -6.90
C LEU A 107 2.18 -7.11 -7.13
N GLN A 108 1.55 -8.12 -7.72
CA GLN A 108 2.12 -9.46 -7.94
C GLN A 108 2.69 -10.04 -6.62
N ASN A 109 3.83 -10.73 -6.68
CA ASN A 109 4.43 -11.40 -5.54
C ASN A 109 4.82 -10.38 -4.45
N THR A 110 4.19 -10.46 -3.28
CA THR A 110 4.42 -9.57 -2.12
C THR A 110 5.06 -10.29 -0.94
N GLY A 111 5.24 -11.62 -1.03
CA GLY A 111 5.90 -12.49 -0.04
C GLY A 111 5.94 -13.92 -0.54
#